data_AF-A0AAV9DUF3-F1
#
_entry.id   AF-A0AAV9DUF3-F1
#
_cell.length_a   1.000
_cell.length_b   1.000
_cell.length_c   1.000
_cell.angle_alpha   90.00
_cell.angle_beta   90.00
_cell.angle_gamma   90.00
#
_symmetry.space_group_name_H-M   'P 1'
#
loop_
_entity.id
_entity.type
_entity.pdbx_description
1 polymer ?
#
loop_
_entity_poly.entity_id
_entity_poly.type
_entity_poly.pdbx_seq_one_letter_code
_entity_poly.pdbx_strand_id
1 'polypeptide(L)'
;MCGNGIRCFARFIAELDKLRGPQSFTIHTGAGLIVPTIQNDGKVRVDMGKPVLRAFDVPTKLPGNKGGAVVGAQLVVDGTEWIVTCVSMGNPHCITFSTTECKVRVR
;
A
#
# COMPACT_ATOMS: atom_id res chain seq x y z
N MET A 1 5.18 -6.44 -0.91
CA MET A 1 5.91 -5.67 0.14
C MET A 1 5.07 -5.64 1.42
N CYS A 2 5.66 -5.49 2.61
CA CYS A 2 4.97 -5.46 3.90
C CYS A 2 5.36 -4.24 4.75
N GLY A 3 4.46 -3.26 4.87
CA GLY A 3 4.72 -2.02 5.61
C GLY A 3 4.86 -2.20 7.12
N ASN A 4 4.25 -3.23 7.71
CA ASN A 4 4.45 -3.54 9.13
C ASN A 4 5.83 -4.18 9.35
N GLY A 5 6.19 -5.16 8.52
CA GLY A 5 7.46 -5.86 8.58
C GLY A 5 8.67 -4.93 8.44
N ILE A 6 8.61 -3.94 7.56
CA ILE A 6 9.74 -3.01 7.37
C ILE A 6 9.97 -2.11 8.59
N ARG A 7 8.92 -1.81 9.39
CA ARG A 7 9.08 -1.09 10.66
C ARG A 7 9.75 -1.95 11.71
N CYS A 8 9.35 -3.22 11.79
CA CYS A 8 10.03 -4.20 12.65
C CYS A 8 11.49 -4.36 12.25
N PHE A 9 11.76 -4.42 10.94
CA PHE A 9 13.11 -4.59 10.40
C PHE A 9 14.02 -3.39 10.70
N ALA A 10 13.51 -2.15 10.60
CA ALA A 10 14.25 -0.96 10.99
C ALA A 10 14.64 -0.98 12.48
N ARG A 11 13.74 -1.45 13.35
CA ARG A 11 14.04 -1.63 14.78
C ARG A 11 15.07 -2.74 15.01
N PHE A 12 14.94 -3.84 14.29
CA PHE A 12 15.88 -4.96 14.35
C PHE A 12 17.31 -4.54 14.00
N ILE A 13 17.51 -3.79 12.90
CA ILE A 13 18.83 -3.26 12.54
C ILE A 13 19.38 -2.34 13.64
N ALA A 14 18.56 -1.39 14.11
CA ALA A 14 18.98 -0.47 15.16
C ALA A 14 19.40 -1.20 16.44
N GLU A 15 18.74 -2.31 16.79
CA GLU A 15 19.09 -3.14 17.95
C GLU A 15 20.40 -3.92 17.74
N LEU A 16 20.58 -4.54 16.56
CA LEU A 16 21.82 -5.25 16.21
C LEU A 16 23.04 -4.34 16.26
N ASP A 17 22.93 -3.14 15.68
CA ASP A 17 24.02 -2.17 15.56
C ASP A 17 24.12 -1.24 16.79
N LYS A 18 23.28 -1.46 17.82
CA LYS A 18 23.20 -0.66 19.05
C LYS A 18 22.98 0.84 18.79
N LEU A 19 22.28 1.18 17.72
CA LEU A 19 21.94 2.55 17.34
C LEU A 19 20.85 3.11 18.26
N ARG A 20 20.98 4.39 18.63
CA ARG A 20 20.01 5.11 19.46
C ARG A 20 19.54 6.38 18.77
N GLY A 21 18.35 6.85 19.17
CA GLY A 21 17.73 8.04 18.60
C GLY A 21 17.24 7.84 17.16
N PRO A 22 16.99 8.94 16.43
CA PRO A 22 16.54 8.88 15.05
C PRO A 22 17.57 8.24 14.12
N GLN A 23 17.11 7.32 13.28
CA GLN A 23 17.94 6.59 12.31
C GLN A 23 17.14 6.37 11.05
N SER A 24 17.77 6.45 9.89
CA SER A 24 17.14 6.16 8.60
C SER A 24 17.92 5.09 7.87
N PHE A 25 17.21 4.12 7.29
CA PHE A 25 17.81 3.01 6.55
C PHE A 25 17.30 3.01 5.13
N THR A 26 18.15 2.65 4.18
CA THR A 26 17.78 2.49 2.78
C THR A 26 17.74 1.01 2.46
N ILE A 27 16.55 0.47 2.19
CA ILE A 27 16.34 -0.98 2.06
C ILE A 27 15.83 -1.29 0.66
N HIS A 28 16.54 -2.17 -0.04
CA HIS A 28 16.10 -2.71 -1.32
C HIS A 28 15.07 -3.83 -1.09
N THR A 29 13.94 -3.76 -1.78
CA THR A 29 12.87 -4.76 -1.70
C THR A 29 12.38 -5.14 -3.09
N GLY A 30 11.58 -6.21 -3.20
CA GLY A 30 10.90 -6.53 -4.47
C GLY A 30 9.92 -5.46 -4.97
N ALA A 31 9.59 -4.45 -4.15
CA ALA A 31 8.79 -3.28 -4.54
C ALA A 31 9.65 -2.04 -4.88
N GLY A 32 10.97 -2.18 -4.93
CA GLY A 32 11.91 -1.07 -5.08
C GLY A 32 12.48 -0.58 -3.76
N LEU A 33 12.92 0.67 -3.75
CA LEU A 33 13.59 1.31 -2.62
C LEU A 33 12.57 1.74 -1.55
N ILE A 34 12.79 1.31 -0.31
CA ILE A 34 11.96 1.66 0.84
C ILE A 34 12.85 2.28 1.92
N VAL A 35 12.41 3.39 2.52
CA VAL A 35 13.21 4.14 3.49
C VAL A 35 12.46 4.29 4.82
N PRO A 36 12.64 3.35 5.78
CA PRO A 36 12.17 3.55 7.14
C PRO A 36 13.08 4.49 7.93
N THR A 37 12.46 5.38 8.71
CA THR A 37 13.11 6.32 9.61
C THR A 37 12.51 6.18 11.02
N ILE A 38 13.32 5.73 11.97
CA ILE A 38 12.99 5.77 13.40
C ILE A 38 12.94 7.23 13.84
N GLN A 39 11.84 7.63 14.47
CA GLN A 39 11.57 8.98 14.93
C GLN A 39 12.00 9.17 16.40
N ASN A 40 12.06 10.42 16.85
CA ASN A 40 12.37 10.76 18.24
C ASN A 40 11.41 10.13 19.25
N ASP A 41 10.13 9.96 18.90
CA ASP A 41 9.10 9.33 19.74
C ASP A 41 9.13 7.79 19.70
N GLY A 42 10.10 7.21 18.98
CA GLY A 42 10.23 5.78 18.79
C GLY A 42 9.28 5.17 17.75
N LYS A 43 8.40 5.94 17.10
CA LYS A 43 7.65 5.42 15.96
C LYS A 43 8.57 5.32 14.74
N VAL A 44 8.15 4.53 13.75
CA VAL A 44 8.88 4.38 12.49
C VAL A 44 8.02 4.95 11.38
N ARG A 45 8.47 6.06 10.79
CA ARG A 45 7.93 6.60 9.54
C ARG A 45 8.56 5.84 8.39
N VAL A 46 7.81 5.53 7.33
CA VAL A 46 8.36 4.81 6.19
C VAL A 46 7.99 5.52 4.91
N ASP A 47 8.99 5.84 4.09
CA ASP A 47 8.77 6.14 2.68
C ASP A 47 8.53 4.83 1.94
N MET A 48 7.27 4.61 1.53
CA MET A 48 6.80 3.39 0.88
C MET A 48 7.00 3.42 -0.64
N GLY A 49 7.58 4.50 -1.17
CA GLY A 49 7.65 4.75 -2.60
C GLY A 49 6.31 5.19 -3.20
N LYS A 50 6.28 5.23 -4.53
CA LYS A 50 5.08 5.65 -5.29
C LYS A 50 4.14 4.47 -5.55
N PRO A 51 2.82 4.69 -5.53
CA PRO A 51 1.87 3.68 -5.95
C PRO A 51 1.94 3.42 -7.46
N VAL A 52 1.65 2.19 -7.85
CA VAL A 52 1.40 1.77 -9.22
C VAL A 52 -0.11 1.76 -9.46
N LEU A 53 -0.56 2.50 -10.48
CA LEU A 53 -1.98 2.73 -10.75
C LEU A 53 -2.49 2.12 -12.05
N ARG A 54 -1.60 1.90 -13.03
CA ARG A 54 -2.00 1.33 -14.32
C ARG A 54 -2.53 -0.08 -14.11
N ALA A 55 -3.74 -0.36 -14.57
CA ALA A 55 -4.46 -1.60 -14.29
C ALA A 55 -3.63 -2.87 -14.56
N PHE A 56 -2.93 -2.89 -15.70
CA PHE A 56 -2.06 -3.98 -16.10
C PHE A 56 -0.87 -4.20 -15.15
N ASP A 57 -0.31 -3.12 -14.60
CA ASP A 57 0.82 -3.17 -13.66
C ASP A 57 0.37 -3.44 -12.21
N VAL A 58 -0.94 -3.31 -11.91
CA VAL A 58 -1.61 -3.76 -10.67
C VAL A 58 -2.01 -5.26 -10.73
N PRO A 59 -1.45 -6.00 -11.69
CA PRO A 59 -2.07 -7.15 -12.38
C PRO A 59 -3.57 -7.40 -12.13
N THR A 60 -4.45 -6.48 -12.50
CA THR A 60 -5.90 -6.74 -12.55
C THR A 60 -6.39 -6.94 -13.98
N LYS A 61 -7.41 -7.79 -14.15
CA LYS A 61 -8.12 -7.97 -15.43
C LYS A 61 -9.18 -6.90 -15.68
N LEU A 62 -9.50 -6.07 -14.68
CA LEU A 62 -10.43 -4.97 -14.84
C LEU A 62 -9.85 -3.91 -15.79
N PRO A 63 -10.63 -3.42 -16.77
CA PRO A 63 -10.16 -2.38 -17.66
C PRO A 63 -9.99 -1.06 -16.90
N GLY A 64 -8.92 -0.32 -17.20
CA GLY A 64 -8.72 1.01 -16.65
C GLY A 64 -9.79 1.99 -17.16
N ASN A 65 -10.48 2.66 -16.26
CA ASN A 65 -11.58 3.60 -16.56
C ASN A 65 -11.19 5.08 -16.33
N LYS A 66 -10.04 5.35 -15.70
CA LYS A 66 -9.55 6.70 -15.43
C LYS A 66 -8.05 6.79 -15.70
N GLY A 67 -7.67 7.30 -16.87
CA GLY A 67 -6.26 7.46 -17.24
C GLY A 67 -5.46 6.14 -17.19
N GLY A 68 -6.10 5.00 -17.49
CA GLY A 68 -5.50 3.67 -17.41
C GLY A 68 -5.53 3.02 -16.03
N ALA A 69 -6.00 3.72 -14.99
CA ALA A 69 -6.24 3.17 -13.66
C ALA A 69 -7.67 2.65 -13.50
N VAL A 70 -7.87 1.74 -12.55
CA VAL A 70 -9.19 1.22 -12.14
C VAL A 70 -9.63 2.00 -10.91
N VAL A 71 -10.58 2.93 -11.08
CA VAL A 71 -11.07 3.80 -10.01
C VAL A 71 -12.59 3.75 -9.98
N GLY A 72 -13.16 3.24 -8.88
CA GLY A 72 -14.61 3.10 -8.72
C GLY A 72 -15.26 2.22 -9.81
N ALA A 73 -14.56 1.21 -10.30
CA ALA A 73 -15.09 0.28 -11.28
C ALA A 73 -15.98 -0.77 -10.61
N GLN A 74 -16.93 -1.34 -11.35
CA GLN A 74 -17.74 -2.45 -10.89
C GLN A 74 -16.93 -3.75 -10.92
N LEU A 75 -17.06 -4.55 -9.86
CA LEU A 75 -16.55 -5.91 -9.76
C LEU A 75 -17.66 -6.79 -9.19
N VAL A 76 -18.07 -7.82 -9.93
CA VAL A 76 -19.05 -8.80 -9.45
C VAL A 76 -18.32 -9.85 -8.62
N VAL A 77 -18.71 -9.96 -7.35
CA VAL A 77 -18.19 -10.96 -6.40
C VAL A 77 -19.39 -11.72 -5.86
N ASP A 78 -19.50 -13.01 -6.20
CA ASP A 78 -20.60 -13.89 -5.79
C ASP A 78 -21.99 -13.29 -6.08
N GLY A 79 -22.17 -12.80 -7.32
CA GLY A 79 -23.42 -12.17 -7.77
C GLY A 79 -23.68 -10.76 -7.24
N THR A 80 -22.87 -10.25 -6.31
CA THR A 80 -23.01 -8.91 -5.75
C THR A 80 -22.11 -7.92 -6.49
N GLU A 81 -22.64 -6.76 -6.85
CA GLU A 81 -21.88 -5.67 -7.47
C GLU A 81 -21.14 -4.81 -6.42
N TRP A 82 -19.81 -4.80 -6.51
CA TRP A 82 -18.95 -3.99 -5.67
C TRP A 82 -18.31 -2.85 -6.46
N ILE A 83 -18.15 -1.70 -5.80
CA ILE A 83 -17.38 -0.58 -6.35
C ILE A 83 -15.95 -0.67 -5.82
N VAL A 84 -14.99 -0.86 -6.72
CA VAL A 84 -13.58 -1.10 -6.37
C VAL A 84 -12.61 -0.12 -7.04
N THR A 85 -11.49 0.11 -6.37
CA THR A 85 -10.32 0.82 -6.88
C THR A 85 -9.11 -0.08 -6.71
N CYS A 86 -8.31 -0.27 -7.76
CA CYS A 86 -7.15 -1.14 -7.72
C CYS A 86 -5.86 -0.31 -7.71
N VAL A 87 -4.96 -0.64 -6.79
CA VAL A 87 -3.64 0.00 -6.64
C VAL A 87 -2.63 -1.08 -6.26
N SER A 88 -1.36 -0.89 -6.65
CA SER A 88 -0.25 -1.73 -6.17
C SER A 88 0.79 -0.89 -5.44
N MET A 89 1.26 -1.39 -4.31
CA MET A 89 2.46 -0.87 -3.59
C MET A 89 3.63 -1.85 -3.75
N GLY A 90 3.72 -2.52 -4.89
CA GLY A 90 4.55 -3.70 -5.13
C GLY A 90 3.91 -5.02 -4.71
N ASN A 91 2.63 -4.99 -4.33
CA ASN A 91 1.71 -6.11 -4.25
C ASN A 91 0.29 -5.59 -4.56
N PRO A 92 -0.59 -6.42 -5.15
CA PRO A 92 -1.91 -5.96 -5.60
C PRO A 92 -2.85 -5.71 -4.41
N HIS A 93 -3.59 -4.60 -4.45
CA HIS A 93 -4.66 -4.26 -3.51
C HIS A 93 -5.95 -3.95 -4.25
N CYS A 94 -7.07 -4.44 -3.73
CA CYS A 94 -8.42 -4.12 -4.18
C CYS A 94 -9.15 -3.40 -3.05
N ILE A 95 -9.40 -2.10 -3.21
CA ILE A 95 -10.03 -1.25 -2.20
C ILE A 95 -11.49 -1.06 -2.55
N THR A 96 -12.39 -1.26 -1.60
CA THR A 96 -13.81 -0.94 -1.73
C THR A 96 -14.28 -0.12 -0.54
N PHE A 97 -15.20 0.81 -0.79
CA PHE A 97 -15.90 1.55 0.27
C PHE A 97 -17.33 1.05 0.47
N SER A 98 -17.94 0.45 -0.57
CA SER A 98 -19.32 -0.06 -0.54
C SER A 98 -19.64 -0.93 -1.76
N THR A 99 -20.74 -1.67 -1.64
CA THR A 99 -21.50 -2.19 -2.78
C THR A 99 -22.25 -1.06 -3.50
N THR A 100 -22.68 -1.29 -4.74
CA THR A 100 -23.54 -0.34 -5.49
C THR A 100 -24.83 0.01 -4.75
N GLU A 101 -25.31 -0.86 -3.86
CA GLU A 101 -26.54 -0.68 -3.07
C GLU A 101 -26.33 0.08 -1.75
N CYS A 102 -25.09 0.23 -1.27
CA CYS A 102 -24.82 0.76 0.06
C CYS A 102 -24.35 2.23 0.00
N LYS A 103 -25.23 3.18 0.31
CA LYS A 103 -24.85 4.60 0.48
C LYS A 103 -24.04 4.77 1.77
N VAL A 104 -22.71 4.74 1.67
CA VAL A 104 -21.85 5.09 2.80
C VAL A 104 -22.06 6.56 3.15
N ARG A 105 -22.73 6.83 4.26
CA ARG A 105 -22.71 8.14 4.91
C ARG A 105 -21.49 8.19 5.82
N VAL A 106 -20.41 8.78 5.33
CA VAL A 106 -19.31 9.21 6.22
C VAL A 106 -19.84 10.42 6.99
N ARG A 107 -19.88 10.32 8.33
CA ARG A 107 -20.15 11.47 9.21
C ARG A 107 -18.93 12.36 9.29
#